data_AF-A0A2V9W149-F1
#
_entry.id   AF-A0A2V9W149-F1
#
_cell.length_a   1.000
_cell.length_b   1.000
_cell.length_c   1.000
_cell.angle_alpha   90.00
_cell.angle_beta   90.00
_cell.angle_gamma   90.00
#
_symmetry.space_group_name_H-M   'P 1'
#
loop_
_entity.id
_entity.type
_entity.pdbx_description
1 polymer ?
#
loop_
_entity_poly.entity_id
_entity_poly.type
_entity_poly.pdbx_seq_one_letter_code
_entity_poly.pdbx_strand_id
1 'polypeptide(L)'
;MAASSLISELRSSLTDESARIQREFESTGVGRAALRQRTRLVEEILARLWRDIVSPDPAQPSNFALVATGGFGRGWMFPYSDIDLLFLFGDRNAEQTFKDPVRRFSQELWDLRLKLSPASRLLGECDRYDANNTEFTISLLDCRYLAGDRDLFRRLHDKVIPKLVMRESKALLQGLAEVTRERHAKYGMTLYHLEPNLKEAPGGLRDCNVASWLALISAMDKLHDWPDASSLRAPVRKQLESALDFLMAARCFLHFRHGVGRHRTRRPRERSGRQTRKQCQPPIGCGSISGMRARCSAPSLNCSKKFQKRGQHCTGRCKAGGRD
;
A
#
# COMPACT_ATOMS: atom_id res chain seq x y z
N MET A 1 6.48 -25.76 -27.77
CA MET A 1 6.94 -26.62 -26.66
C MET A 1 7.73 -25.87 -25.58
N ALA A 2 8.54 -24.84 -25.90
CA ALA A 2 9.32 -24.09 -24.91
C ALA A 2 8.51 -23.23 -23.91
N ALA A 3 7.45 -22.54 -24.36
CA ALA A 3 6.63 -21.67 -23.48
C ALA A 3 5.97 -22.42 -22.31
N SER A 4 5.57 -23.67 -22.53
CA SER A 4 5.00 -24.52 -21.47
C SER A 4 6.03 -24.93 -20.41
N SER A 5 7.33 -25.01 -20.76
CA SER A 5 8.39 -25.31 -19.81
C SER A 5 8.65 -24.11 -18.89
N LEU A 6 8.80 -22.93 -19.48
CA LEU A 6 9.08 -21.70 -18.73
C LEU A 6 8.00 -21.41 -17.70
N ILE A 7 6.73 -21.52 -18.05
CA ILE A 7 5.62 -21.26 -17.12
C ILE A 7 5.55 -22.29 -16.00
N SER A 8 5.85 -23.56 -16.29
CA SER A 8 5.94 -24.59 -15.27
C SER A 8 7.08 -24.31 -14.29
N GLU A 9 8.25 -23.95 -14.78
CA GLU A 9 9.41 -23.56 -13.97
C GLU A 9 9.13 -22.32 -13.11
N LEU A 10 8.56 -21.27 -13.70
CA LEU A 10 8.18 -20.05 -13.01
C LEU A 10 7.13 -20.32 -11.93
N ARG A 11 6.16 -21.20 -12.21
CA ARG A 11 5.13 -21.60 -11.22
C ARG A 11 5.75 -22.36 -10.05
N SER A 12 6.68 -23.27 -10.30
CA SER A 12 7.39 -23.99 -9.23
C SER A 12 8.19 -23.00 -8.38
N SER A 13 9.04 -22.18 -9.03
CA SER A 13 9.85 -21.17 -8.37
C SER A 13 9.01 -20.19 -7.53
N LEU A 14 7.90 -19.68 -8.07
CA LEU A 14 6.96 -18.82 -7.34
C LEU A 14 6.38 -19.52 -6.11
N THR A 15 6.03 -20.80 -6.21
CA THR A 15 5.44 -21.57 -5.12
C THR A 15 6.46 -21.82 -4.01
N ASP A 16 7.64 -22.30 -4.38
CA ASP A 16 8.70 -22.67 -3.45
C ASP A 16 9.25 -21.45 -2.70
N GLU A 17 9.55 -20.37 -3.42
CA GLU A 17 10.05 -19.13 -2.84
C GLU A 17 8.97 -18.41 -2.01
N SER A 18 7.71 -18.42 -2.44
CA SER A 18 6.63 -17.86 -1.61
C SER A 18 6.48 -18.62 -0.29
N ALA A 19 6.62 -19.95 -0.31
CA ALA A 19 6.60 -20.76 0.91
C ALA A 19 7.82 -20.51 1.80
N ARG A 20 9.01 -20.30 1.20
CA ARG A 20 10.23 -19.91 1.93
C ARG A 20 10.06 -18.56 2.62
N ILE A 21 9.58 -17.54 1.90
CA ILE A 21 9.30 -16.20 2.43
C ILE A 21 8.29 -16.26 3.58
N GLN A 22 7.24 -17.08 3.44
CA GLN A 22 6.27 -17.28 4.51
C GLN A 22 6.91 -17.87 5.77
N ARG A 23 7.69 -18.95 5.65
CA ARG A 23 8.37 -19.58 6.80
C ARG A 23 9.31 -18.62 7.52
N GLU A 24 10.08 -17.82 6.76
CA GLU A 24 10.98 -16.82 7.33
C GLU A 24 10.21 -15.68 8.02
N PHE A 25 9.09 -15.24 7.44
CA PHE A 25 8.23 -14.26 8.11
C PHE A 25 7.63 -14.82 9.40
N GLU A 26 7.18 -16.08 9.40
CA GLU A 26 6.60 -16.73 10.59
C GLU A 26 7.61 -16.88 11.73
N SER A 27 8.91 -17.03 11.42
CA SER A 27 9.97 -17.10 12.44
C SER A 27 10.44 -15.73 12.93
N THR A 28 10.47 -14.71 12.06
CA THR A 28 11.05 -13.39 12.38
C THR A 28 10.02 -12.32 12.74
N GLY A 29 8.81 -12.41 12.22
CA GLY A 29 7.78 -11.36 12.31
C GLY A 29 8.09 -10.08 11.52
N VAL A 30 9.18 -10.03 10.76
CA VAL A 30 9.66 -8.80 10.10
C VAL A 30 8.95 -8.61 8.75
N GLY A 31 7.81 -7.92 8.76
CA GLY A 31 7.00 -7.68 7.55
C GLY A 31 7.80 -7.06 6.41
N ARG A 32 8.55 -5.98 6.67
CA ARG A 32 9.35 -5.29 5.65
C ARG A 32 10.34 -6.21 4.90
N ALA A 33 10.93 -7.18 5.61
CA ALA A 33 11.82 -8.16 4.98
C ALA A 33 11.04 -9.07 4.02
N ALA A 34 9.88 -9.57 4.44
CA ALA A 34 9.00 -10.38 3.60
C ALA A 34 8.53 -9.61 2.34
N LEU A 35 8.15 -8.33 2.48
CA LEU A 35 7.77 -7.48 1.34
C LEU A 35 8.92 -7.33 0.34
N ARG A 36 10.14 -7.04 0.81
CA ARG A 36 11.32 -6.91 -0.07
C ARG A 36 11.62 -8.19 -0.83
N GLN A 37 11.60 -9.34 -0.15
CA GLN A 37 11.86 -10.63 -0.79
C GLN A 37 10.77 -10.95 -1.82
N ARG A 38 9.51 -10.69 -1.47
CA ARG A 38 8.39 -10.91 -2.39
C ARG A 38 8.44 -9.99 -3.61
N THR A 39 8.80 -8.73 -3.43
CA THR A 39 9.00 -7.78 -4.54
C THR A 39 10.07 -8.30 -5.50
N ARG A 40 11.22 -8.74 -4.99
CA ARG A 40 12.30 -9.30 -5.81
C ARG A 40 11.87 -10.54 -6.58
N LEU A 41 11.18 -11.47 -5.92
CA LEU A 41 10.64 -12.67 -6.57
C LEU A 41 9.73 -12.32 -7.76
N VAL A 42 8.84 -11.33 -7.57
CA VAL A 42 7.94 -10.88 -8.65
C VAL A 42 8.74 -10.21 -9.77
N GLU A 43 9.73 -9.38 -9.46
CA GLU A 43 10.60 -8.75 -10.46
C GLU A 43 11.41 -9.77 -11.28
N GLU A 44 11.92 -10.82 -10.64
CA GLU A 44 12.63 -11.90 -11.32
C GLU A 44 11.72 -12.65 -12.31
N ILE A 45 10.47 -12.90 -11.91
CA ILE A 45 9.44 -13.48 -12.80
C ILE A 45 9.16 -12.53 -13.97
N LEU A 46 8.93 -11.24 -13.70
CA LEU A 46 8.66 -10.25 -14.74
C LEU A 46 9.82 -10.10 -15.71
N ALA A 47 11.06 -10.11 -15.22
CA ALA A 47 12.26 -10.04 -16.06
C ALA A 47 12.40 -11.27 -16.96
N ARG A 48 12.08 -12.47 -16.44
CA ARG A 48 12.07 -13.71 -17.25
C ARG A 48 10.97 -13.68 -18.33
N LEU A 49 9.75 -13.24 -17.97
CA LEU A 49 8.67 -13.07 -18.94
C LEU A 49 8.99 -12.01 -19.99
N TRP A 50 9.64 -10.91 -19.59
CA TRP A 50 10.07 -9.86 -20.52
C TRP A 50 11.05 -10.42 -21.54
N ARG A 51 12.02 -11.22 -21.07
CA ARG A 51 13.02 -11.87 -21.92
C ARG A 51 12.41 -12.80 -22.96
N ASP A 52 11.40 -13.57 -22.57
CA ASP A 52 10.74 -14.55 -23.45
C ASP A 52 9.76 -13.91 -24.44
N ILE A 53 9.01 -12.89 -24.00
CA ILE A 53 7.85 -12.38 -24.74
C ILE A 53 8.19 -11.11 -25.52
N VAL A 54 9.06 -10.26 -24.97
CA VAL A 54 9.29 -8.91 -25.50
C VAL A 54 10.68 -8.77 -26.12
N SER A 55 11.73 -8.99 -25.33
CA SER A 55 13.10 -8.78 -25.79
C SER A 55 14.13 -9.49 -24.90
N PRO A 56 15.11 -10.22 -25.48
CA PRO A 56 16.23 -10.78 -24.73
C PRO A 56 17.04 -9.76 -23.92
N ASP A 57 17.17 -8.55 -24.45
CA ASP A 57 17.80 -7.41 -23.77
C ASP A 57 16.76 -6.66 -22.93
N PRO A 58 16.95 -6.55 -21.59
CA PRO A 58 16.02 -5.84 -20.71
C PRO A 58 15.94 -4.33 -20.96
N ALA A 59 16.90 -3.71 -21.66
CA ALA A 59 16.88 -2.30 -22.01
C ALA A 59 16.19 -2.02 -23.37
N GLN A 60 15.70 -3.06 -24.03
CA GLN A 60 15.02 -3.01 -25.32
C GLN A 60 13.57 -3.51 -25.18
N PRO A 61 12.67 -3.14 -26.09
CA PRO A 61 12.87 -2.28 -27.27
C PRO A 61 12.73 -0.79 -26.94
N SER A 62 13.21 0.07 -27.85
CA SER A 62 12.93 1.52 -27.82
C SER A 62 11.43 1.81 -27.91
N ASN A 63 10.99 2.96 -27.38
CA ASN A 63 9.60 3.42 -27.37
C ASN A 63 8.59 2.50 -26.64
N PHE A 64 9.06 1.55 -25.84
CA PHE A 64 8.21 0.73 -24.98
C PHE A 64 8.90 0.43 -23.66
N ALA A 65 8.22 0.69 -22.54
CA ALA A 65 8.77 0.46 -21.21
C ALA A 65 7.74 -0.19 -20.27
N LEU A 66 8.24 -1.07 -19.40
CA LEU A 66 7.50 -1.66 -18.31
C LEU A 66 7.82 -0.90 -17.02
N VAL A 67 6.77 -0.40 -16.38
CA VAL A 67 6.87 0.45 -15.19
C VAL A 67 6.02 -0.13 -14.07
N ALA A 68 6.59 -0.31 -12.89
CA ALA A 68 5.80 -0.60 -11.69
C ALA A 68 5.14 0.68 -11.19
N THR A 69 3.89 0.61 -10.74
CA THR A 69 3.18 1.73 -10.10
C THR A 69 2.61 1.31 -8.76
N GLY A 70 1.99 2.24 -8.03
CA GLY A 70 1.23 1.93 -6.82
C GLY A 70 2.01 1.13 -5.76
N GLY A 71 1.43 0.02 -5.29
CA GLY A 71 2.03 -0.81 -4.24
C GLY A 71 3.34 -1.45 -4.69
N PHE A 72 3.38 -1.90 -5.94
CA PHE A 72 4.54 -2.57 -6.50
C PHE A 72 5.69 -1.61 -6.79
N GLY A 73 5.38 -0.40 -7.25
CA GLY A 73 6.32 0.69 -7.46
C GLY A 73 7.10 1.06 -6.20
N ARG A 74 6.42 1.17 -5.05
CA ARG A 74 7.04 1.34 -3.71
C ARG A 74 7.82 0.13 -3.20
N GLY A 75 7.77 -1.00 -3.90
CA GLY A 75 8.32 -2.28 -3.45
C GLY A 75 7.55 -2.91 -2.29
N TRP A 76 6.26 -2.58 -2.15
CA TRP A 76 5.39 -3.08 -1.08
C TRP A 76 4.54 -4.27 -1.54
N MET A 77 5.19 -5.34 -1.99
CA MET A 77 4.50 -6.57 -2.37
C MET A 77 4.10 -7.39 -1.16
N PHE A 78 2.91 -7.09 -0.63
CA PHE A 78 2.25 -7.97 0.32
C PHE A 78 1.86 -9.30 -0.35
N PRO A 79 1.71 -10.39 0.41
CA PRO A 79 1.15 -11.62 -0.13
C PRO A 79 -0.21 -11.34 -0.77
N TYR A 80 -0.56 -12.06 -1.84
CA TYR A 80 -1.85 -11.97 -2.54
C TYR A 80 -2.31 -10.57 -3.01
N SER A 81 -1.43 -9.57 -2.98
CA SER A 81 -1.70 -8.23 -3.49
C SER A 81 -1.45 -8.16 -4.98
N ASP A 82 -2.16 -7.22 -5.61
CA ASP A 82 -2.10 -7.02 -7.04
C ASP A 82 -0.73 -6.44 -7.45
N ILE A 83 -0.31 -6.77 -8.66
CA ILE A 83 0.89 -6.25 -9.32
C ILE A 83 0.41 -5.12 -10.22
N ASP A 84 0.62 -3.88 -9.78
CA ASP A 84 0.29 -2.69 -10.56
C ASP A 84 1.40 -2.46 -11.60
N LEU A 85 1.08 -2.67 -12.88
CA LEU A 85 2.00 -2.49 -14.01
C LEU A 85 1.45 -1.45 -14.98
N LEU A 86 2.32 -0.55 -15.41
CA LEU A 86 2.10 0.36 -16.53
C LEU A 86 2.95 -0.10 -17.72
N PHE A 87 2.27 -0.47 -18.79
CA PHE A 87 2.83 -0.64 -20.12
C PHE A 87 2.83 0.74 -20.81
N LEU A 88 4.02 1.36 -20.84
CA LEU A 88 4.22 2.72 -21.33
C LEU A 88 4.71 2.69 -22.78
N PHE A 89 4.00 3.39 -23.66
CA PHE A 89 4.34 3.48 -25.08
C PHE A 89 4.78 4.91 -25.44
N GLY A 90 5.81 5.02 -26.29
CA GLY A 90 6.28 6.31 -26.79
C GLY A 90 5.28 6.97 -27.75
N ASP A 91 4.60 6.16 -28.56
CA ASP A 91 3.67 6.59 -29.61
C ASP A 91 2.65 5.47 -29.96
N ARG A 92 1.68 5.80 -30.82
CA ARG A 92 0.62 4.87 -31.25
C ARG A 92 1.13 3.68 -32.06
N ASN A 93 2.26 3.84 -32.76
CA ASN A 93 2.84 2.75 -33.54
C ASN A 93 3.46 1.70 -32.61
N ALA A 94 4.16 2.13 -31.56
CA ALA A 94 4.65 1.26 -30.50
C ALA A 94 3.49 0.55 -29.79
N GLU A 95 2.41 1.27 -29.44
CA GLU A 95 1.21 0.67 -28.84
C GLU A 95 0.62 -0.46 -29.71
N GLN A 96 0.49 -0.22 -31.02
CA GLN A 96 0.00 -1.23 -31.94
C GLN A 96 0.96 -2.40 -32.11
N THR A 97 2.28 -2.14 -32.15
CA THR A 97 3.33 -3.15 -32.29
C THR A 97 3.38 -4.10 -31.08
N PHE A 98 3.25 -3.54 -29.87
CA PHE A 98 3.38 -4.29 -28.62
C PHE A 98 2.05 -4.78 -28.04
N LYS A 99 0.94 -4.59 -28.76
CA LYS A 99 -0.40 -5.04 -28.35
C LYS A 99 -0.44 -6.54 -28.02
N ASP A 100 0.06 -7.37 -28.92
CA ASP A 100 0.07 -8.84 -28.73
C ASP A 100 1.07 -9.28 -27.65
N PRO A 101 2.32 -8.76 -27.61
CA PRO A 101 3.23 -8.98 -26.49
C PRO A 101 2.62 -8.63 -25.12
N VAL A 102 1.97 -7.47 -24.98
CA VAL A 102 1.32 -7.05 -23.72
C VAL A 102 0.19 -7.98 -23.34
N ARG A 103 -0.63 -8.40 -24.31
CA ARG A 103 -1.71 -9.38 -24.09
C ARG A 103 -1.14 -10.71 -23.61
N ARG A 104 -0.11 -11.23 -24.28
CA ARG A 104 0.54 -12.49 -23.89
C ARG A 104 1.17 -12.37 -22.50
N PHE A 105 1.93 -11.31 -22.25
CA PHE A 105 2.55 -11.05 -20.95
C PHE A 105 1.52 -11.02 -19.81
N SER A 106 0.39 -10.37 -20.05
CA SER A 106 -0.71 -10.31 -19.08
C SER A 106 -1.35 -11.67 -18.83
N GLN A 107 -1.53 -12.46 -19.89
CA GLN A 107 -2.06 -13.83 -19.80
C GLN A 107 -1.14 -14.75 -19.00
N GLU A 108 0.17 -14.70 -19.25
CA GLU A 108 1.14 -15.55 -18.51
C GLU A 108 1.16 -15.22 -17.01
N LEU A 109 1.07 -13.94 -16.63
CA LEU A 109 0.95 -13.56 -15.23
C LEU A 109 -0.33 -14.11 -14.58
N TRP A 110 -1.45 -14.08 -15.32
CA TRP A 110 -2.71 -14.66 -14.85
C TRP A 110 -2.62 -16.18 -14.70
N ASP A 111 -1.96 -16.88 -15.64
CA ASP A 111 -1.73 -18.33 -15.58
C ASP A 111 -0.79 -18.75 -14.44
N LEU A 112 0.12 -17.85 -14.02
CA LEU A 112 0.91 -17.97 -12.79
C LEU A 112 0.10 -17.67 -11.52
N ARG A 113 -1.20 -17.35 -11.65
CA ARG A 113 -2.11 -16.93 -10.57
C ARG A 113 -1.65 -15.67 -9.85
N LEU A 114 -0.85 -14.85 -10.51
CA LEU A 114 -0.51 -13.52 -10.04
C LEU A 114 -1.64 -12.57 -10.43
N LYS A 115 -2.09 -11.76 -9.47
CA LYS A 115 -3.14 -10.78 -9.73
C LYS A 115 -2.52 -9.57 -10.39
N LEU A 116 -2.75 -9.41 -11.68
CA LEU A 116 -2.26 -8.27 -12.45
C LEU A 116 -3.31 -7.15 -12.46
N SER A 117 -2.85 -5.92 -12.23
CA SER A 117 -3.59 -4.69 -12.44
C SER A 117 -2.87 -3.89 -13.54
N PRO A 118 -3.18 -4.14 -14.83
CA PRO A 118 -2.44 -3.55 -15.94
C PRO A 118 -3.05 -2.20 -16.34
N ALA A 119 -2.19 -1.23 -16.62
CA ALA A 119 -2.51 0.00 -17.30
C ALA A 119 -1.67 0.10 -18.58
N SER A 120 -2.27 0.57 -19.66
CA SER A 120 -1.61 0.80 -20.95
C SER A 120 -1.80 2.27 -21.33
N ARG A 121 -0.72 3.02 -21.52
CA ARG A 121 -0.78 4.46 -21.83
C ARG A 121 0.32 4.90 -22.78
N LEU A 122 -0.01 5.86 -23.63
CA LEU A 122 0.95 6.65 -24.36
C LEU A 122 1.59 7.67 -23.42
N LEU A 123 2.87 8.00 -23.61
CA LEU A 123 3.54 9.04 -22.84
C LEU A 123 2.80 10.39 -22.90
N GLY A 124 2.24 10.72 -24.06
CA GLY A 124 1.46 11.95 -24.26
C GLY A 124 0.13 11.98 -23.49
N GLU A 125 -0.41 10.82 -23.10
CA GLU A 125 -1.61 10.74 -22.27
C GLU A 125 -1.30 10.97 -20.79
N CYS A 126 -0.06 10.69 -20.37
CA CYS A 126 0.40 10.91 -18.99
C CYS A 126 0.64 12.39 -18.65
N ASP A 127 0.69 13.30 -19.63
CA ASP A 127 0.80 14.77 -19.40
C ASP A 127 -0.58 15.42 -19.18
N ARG A 128 -1.64 14.67 -18.89
CA ARG A 128 -2.98 15.23 -18.67
C ARG A 128 -3.57 14.72 -17.37
N TYR A 129 -4.07 15.66 -16.57
CA TYR A 129 -4.84 15.33 -15.40
C TYR A 129 -6.30 15.08 -15.80
N ASP A 130 -6.86 13.98 -15.31
CA ASP A 130 -8.27 13.66 -15.45
C ASP A 130 -8.86 13.49 -14.04
N ALA A 131 -9.80 14.38 -13.69
CA ALA A 131 -10.46 14.35 -12.39
C ALA A 131 -11.22 13.03 -12.17
N ASN A 132 -11.73 12.40 -13.23
CA ASN A 132 -12.41 11.11 -13.15
C ASN A 132 -11.43 9.94 -12.93
N ASN A 133 -10.13 10.18 -13.11
CA ASN A 133 -9.07 9.18 -12.96
C ASN A 133 -7.91 9.71 -12.09
N THR A 134 -8.27 10.37 -11.00
CA THR A 134 -7.32 10.90 -10.02
C THR A 134 -6.37 9.80 -9.50
N GLU A 135 -6.90 8.60 -9.23
CA GLU A 135 -6.10 7.48 -8.71
C GLU A 135 -4.96 7.05 -9.65
N PHE A 136 -5.16 7.12 -10.97
CA PHE A 136 -4.09 6.84 -11.93
C PHE A 136 -2.95 7.85 -11.80
N THR A 137 -3.25 9.14 -11.75
CA THR A 137 -2.24 10.20 -11.59
C THR A 137 -1.47 10.02 -10.27
N ILE A 138 -2.18 9.71 -9.19
CA ILE A 138 -1.56 9.38 -7.89
C ILE A 138 -0.65 8.15 -8.02
N SER A 139 -1.05 7.11 -8.75
CA SER A 139 -0.25 5.90 -8.91
C SER A 139 1.09 6.13 -9.63
N LEU A 140 1.16 7.16 -10.50
CA LEU A 140 2.40 7.56 -11.18
C LEU A 140 3.43 8.15 -10.22
N LEU A 141 3.00 8.69 -9.07
CA LEU A 141 3.90 9.20 -8.03
C LEU A 141 4.72 8.09 -7.37
N ASP A 142 4.32 6.83 -7.55
CA ASP A 142 5.05 5.65 -7.08
C ASP A 142 5.80 4.94 -8.21
N CYS A 143 5.95 5.57 -9.39
CA CYS A 143 6.45 4.87 -10.56
C CYS A 143 7.92 4.42 -10.39
N ARG A 144 8.23 3.23 -10.92
CA ARG A 144 9.57 2.67 -10.89
C ARG A 144 9.85 1.85 -12.14
N TYR A 145 10.99 2.11 -12.78
CA TYR A 145 11.43 1.39 -13.96
C TYR A 145 11.64 -0.10 -13.69
N LEU A 146 11.17 -0.95 -14.61
CA LEU A 146 11.44 -2.40 -14.59
C LEU A 146 12.23 -2.85 -15.82
N ALA A 147 11.76 -2.52 -17.03
CA ALA A 147 12.36 -2.97 -18.30
C ALA A 147 11.97 -2.07 -19.49
N GLY A 148 12.65 -2.25 -20.62
CA GLY A 148 12.44 -1.55 -21.88
C GLY A 148 13.19 -0.22 -21.96
N ASP A 149 12.64 0.71 -22.74
CA ASP A 149 13.27 2.01 -23.03
C ASP A 149 13.43 2.87 -21.77
N ARG A 150 14.69 3.03 -21.34
CA ARG A 150 15.05 3.83 -20.17
C ARG A 150 14.86 5.33 -20.40
N ASP A 151 15.06 5.82 -21.62
CA ASP A 151 14.85 7.24 -21.94
C ASP A 151 13.36 7.58 -21.98
N LEU A 152 12.52 6.66 -22.44
CA LEU A 152 11.07 6.80 -22.35
C LEU A 152 10.60 6.92 -20.89
N PHE A 153 11.08 6.04 -20.01
CA PHE A 153 10.77 6.14 -18.58
C PHE A 153 11.30 7.45 -17.97
N ARG A 154 12.53 7.85 -18.31
CA ARG A 154 13.12 9.10 -17.85
C ARG A 154 12.29 10.33 -18.27
N ARG A 155 11.74 10.33 -19.49
CA ARG A 155 10.80 11.37 -19.94
C ARG A 155 9.52 11.38 -19.11
N LEU A 156 8.97 10.22 -18.76
CA LEU A 156 7.81 10.14 -17.86
C LEU A 156 8.15 10.71 -16.48
N HIS A 157 9.19 10.18 -15.84
CA HIS A 157 9.56 10.45 -14.45
C HIS A 157 10.11 11.86 -14.23
N ASP A 158 11.06 12.31 -15.05
CA ASP A 158 11.78 13.57 -14.82
C ASP A 158 11.12 14.77 -15.49
N LYS A 159 10.23 14.55 -16.47
CA LYS A 159 9.63 15.66 -17.25
C LYS A 159 8.12 15.70 -17.17
N VAL A 160 7.44 14.61 -17.54
CA VAL A 160 5.99 14.61 -17.66
C VAL A 160 5.32 14.74 -16.29
N ILE A 161 5.73 13.93 -15.30
CA ILE A 161 5.11 13.96 -13.97
C ILE A 161 5.36 15.31 -13.25
N PRO A 162 6.59 15.84 -13.12
CA PRO A 162 6.82 17.12 -12.46
C PRO A 162 6.08 18.28 -13.13
N LYS A 163 6.06 18.31 -14.48
CA LYS A 163 5.33 19.34 -15.24
C LYS A 163 3.82 19.25 -15.03
N LEU A 164 3.26 18.04 -15.00
CA LEU A 164 1.85 17.81 -14.70
C LEU A 164 1.51 18.29 -13.30
N VAL A 165 2.31 17.91 -12.31
CA VAL A 165 2.12 18.30 -10.91
C VAL A 165 2.18 19.82 -10.75
N MET A 166 3.15 20.49 -11.36
CA MET A 166 3.22 21.96 -11.35
C MET A 166 1.96 22.60 -11.94
N ARG A 167 1.51 22.13 -13.10
CA ARG A 167 0.37 22.73 -13.81
C ARG A 167 -0.95 22.52 -13.06
N GLU A 168 -1.11 21.36 -12.43
CA GLU A 168 -2.38 20.88 -11.89
C GLU A 168 -2.35 20.68 -10.35
N SER A 169 -1.38 21.26 -9.64
CA SER A 169 -1.12 20.95 -8.21
C SER A 169 -2.37 21.09 -7.36
N LYS A 170 -3.10 22.20 -7.52
CA LYS A 170 -4.37 22.45 -6.82
C LYS A 170 -5.42 21.39 -7.13
N ALA A 171 -5.61 21.04 -8.39
CA ALA A 171 -6.60 20.05 -8.80
C ALA A 171 -6.25 18.64 -8.31
N LEU A 172 -4.96 18.28 -8.36
CA LEU A 172 -4.44 17.01 -7.86
C LEU A 172 -4.59 16.88 -6.34
N LEU A 173 -4.31 17.96 -5.59
CA LEU A 173 -4.51 18.00 -4.13
C LEU A 173 -5.99 17.86 -3.76
N GLN A 174 -6.88 18.55 -4.49
CA GLN A 174 -8.32 18.43 -4.30
C GLN A 174 -8.82 17.01 -4.59
N GLY A 175 -8.38 16.42 -5.70
CA GLY A 175 -8.70 15.03 -6.06
C GLY A 175 -8.19 14.04 -5.01
N LEU A 176 -6.94 14.17 -4.56
CA LEU A 176 -6.38 13.32 -3.51
C LEU A 176 -7.16 13.43 -2.19
N ALA A 177 -7.59 14.64 -1.84
CA ALA A 177 -8.43 14.87 -0.66
C ALA A 177 -9.81 14.22 -0.81
N GLU A 178 -10.43 14.26 -2.00
CA GLU A 178 -11.71 13.62 -2.28
C GLU A 178 -11.61 12.10 -2.17
N VAL A 179 -10.67 11.48 -2.89
CA VAL A 179 -10.39 10.04 -2.83
C VAL A 179 -10.14 9.58 -1.39
N THR A 180 -9.44 10.40 -0.60
CA THR A 180 -9.20 10.13 0.82
C THR A 180 -10.49 10.19 1.64
N ARG A 181 -11.32 11.22 1.46
CA ARG A 181 -12.59 11.40 2.16
C ARG A 181 -13.60 10.29 1.83
N GLU A 182 -13.75 9.92 0.56
CA GLU A 182 -14.61 8.82 0.13
C GLU A 182 -14.20 7.49 0.75
N ARG A 183 -12.90 7.19 0.75
CA ARG A 183 -12.35 6.01 1.42
C ARG A 183 -12.63 6.03 2.92
N HIS A 184 -12.36 7.14 3.60
CA HIS A 184 -12.64 7.27 5.03
C HIS A 184 -14.13 7.13 5.34
N ALA A 185 -15.03 7.66 4.52
CA ALA A 185 -16.47 7.46 4.67
C ALA A 185 -16.85 5.97 4.59
N LYS A 186 -16.25 5.23 3.65
CA LYS A 186 -16.48 3.79 3.47
C LYS A 186 -15.96 2.91 4.62
N TYR A 187 -14.84 3.27 5.24
CA TYR A 187 -14.17 2.42 6.23
C TYR A 187 -14.15 2.99 7.67
N GLY A 188 -14.52 4.25 7.88
CA GLY A 188 -14.45 4.94 9.17
C GLY A 188 -15.80 5.22 9.84
N MET A 189 -16.90 5.26 9.09
CA MET A 189 -18.22 5.72 9.59
C MET A 189 -19.15 4.58 10.04
N THR A 190 -18.62 3.48 10.59
CA THR A 190 -19.49 2.41 11.13
C THR A 190 -19.00 1.89 12.48
N LEU A 191 -19.90 1.90 13.48
CA LEU A 191 -19.71 1.26 14.80
C LEU A 191 -19.62 -0.29 14.70
N TYR A 192 -19.83 -0.84 13.50
CA TYR A 192 -19.94 -2.27 13.23
C TYR A 192 -18.70 -2.88 12.58
N HIS A 193 -17.57 -2.16 12.52
CA HIS A 193 -16.29 -2.79 12.15
C HIS A 193 -15.80 -3.68 13.31
N LEU A 194 -16.29 -4.92 13.32
CA LEU A 194 -15.80 -5.99 14.21
C LEU A 194 -14.28 -6.24 14.03
N GLU A 195 -13.72 -5.87 12.88
CA GLU A 195 -12.30 -6.02 12.54
C GLU A 195 -11.81 -4.80 11.72
N PRO A 196 -10.74 -4.09 12.14
CA PRO A 196 -10.22 -2.93 11.42
C PRO A 196 -9.50 -3.33 10.12
N ASN A 197 -9.70 -2.54 9.05
CA ASN A 197 -8.99 -2.72 7.78
C ASN A 197 -7.63 -2.02 7.82
N LEU A 198 -6.54 -2.78 7.92
CA LEU A 198 -5.17 -2.24 8.02
C LEU A 198 -4.69 -1.44 6.81
N LYS A 199 -5.36 -1.59 5.66
CA LYS A 199 -5.00 -0.88 4.41
C LYS A 199 -5.79 0.42 4.28
N GLU A 200 -7.12 0.32 4.29
CA GLU A 200 -7.98 1.41 3.82
C GLU A 200 -8.60 2.25 4.96
N ALA A 201 -8.67 1.73 6.20
CA ALA A 201 -9.25 2.48 7.33
C ALA A 201 -8.41 3.72 7.69
N PRO A 202 -9.01 4.73 8.34
CA PRO A 202 -8.26 5.85 8.92
C PRO A 202 -7.12 5.36 9.83
N GLY A 203 -5.93 5.93 9.67
CA GLY A 203 -4.69 5.50 10.32
C GLY A 203 -4.02 4.27 9.69
N GLY A 204 -4.56 3.72 8.60
CA GLY A 204 -4.01 2.56 7.90
C GLY A 204 -2.85 2.89 6.94
N LEU A 205 -2.37 1.87 6.24
CA LEU A 205 -1.26 1.99 5.27
C LEU A 205 -1.52 3.05 4.20
N ARG A 206 -2.76 3.20 3.74
CA ARG A 206 -3.10 4.18 2.70
C ARG A 206 -2.97 5.62 3.20
N ASP A 207 -3.22 5.91 4.48
CA ASP A 207 -3.02 7.26 5.04
C ASP A 207 -1.53 7.63 5.08
N CYS A 208 -0.66 6.65 5.33
CA CYS A 208 0.79 6.85 5.25
C CYS A 208 1.23 7.18 3.82
N ASN A 209 0.61 6.54 2.82
CA ASN A 209 0.86 6.84 1.41
C ASN A 209 0.36 8.24 1.05
N VAL A 210 -0.83 8.63 1.50
CA VAL A 210 -1.38 9.98 1.29
C VAL A 210 -0.44 11.04 1.85
N ALA A 211 0.08 10.87 3.07
CA ALA A 211 1.07 11.78 3.64
C ALA A 211 2.34 11.89 2.78
N SER A 212 2.82 10.76 2.25
CA SER A 212 4.00 10.72 1.37
C SER A 212 3.74 11.42 0.04
N TRP A 213 2.58 11.18 -0.57
CA TRP A 213 2.18 11.83 -1.82
C TRP A 213 1.97 13.33 -1.64
N LEU A 214 1.38 13.78 -0.53
CA LEU A 214 1.25 15.21 -0.23
C LEU A 214 2.61 15.90 -0.13
N ALA A 215 3.57 15.27 0.56
CA ALA A 215 4.94 15.79 0.66
C ALA A 215 5.61 15.85 -0.73
N LEU A 216 5.46 14.79 -1.52
CA LEU A 216 6.03 14.70 -2.86
C LEU A 216 5.43 15.73 -3.83
N ILE A 217 4.10 15.88 -3.85
CA ILE A 217 3.39 16.90 -4.63
C ILE A 217 3.85 18.30 -4.22
N SER A 218 3.89 18.59 -2.91
CA SER A 218 4.31 19.91 -2.43
C SER A 218 5.78 20.22 -2.74
N ALA A 219 6.65 19.21 -2.75
CA ALA A 219 8.04 19.38 -3.12
C ALA A 219 8.21 19.62 -4.64
N MET A 220 7.52 18.83 -5.47
CA MET A 220 7.52 19.02 -6.94
C MET A 220 6.93 20.37 -7.36
N ASP A 221 5.86 20.82 -6.70
CA ASP A 221 5.24 22.14 -6.94
C ASP A 221 6.23 23.30 -6.67
N LYS A 222 7.17 23.11 -5.75
CA LYS A 222 8.22 24.12 -5.44
C LYS A 222 9.45 24.00 -6.33
N LEU A 223 9.93 22.77 -6.54
CA LEU A 223 11.20 22.51 -7.20
C LEU A 223 11.07 22.43 -8.72
N HIS A 224 9.86 22.18 -9.24
CA HIS A 224 9.58 21.93 -10.66
C HIS A 224 10.36 20.72 -11.22
N ASP A 225 10.82 19.85 -10.35
CA ASP A 225 11.61 18.66 -10.64
C ASP A 225 11.28 17.57 -9.63
N TRP A 226 11.66 16.33 -9.95
CA TRP A 226 11.51 15.22 -9.03
C TRP A 226 12.43 15.39 -7.81
N PRO A 227 11.90 15.50 -6.58
CA PRO A 227 12.71 15.76 -5.41
C PRO A 227 13.59 14.55 -5.06
N ASP A 228 14.83 14.83 -4.62
CA ASP A 228 15.67 13.80 -4.03
C ASP A 228 15.02 13.22 -2.75
N ALA A 229 15.21 11.92 -2.52
CA ALA A 229 14.67 11.22 -1.35
C ALA A 229 15.15 11.81 -0.01
N SER A 230 16.26 12.56 -0.01
CA SER A 230 16.75 13.27 1.16
C SER A 230 15.92 14.52 1.51
N SER A 231 15.30 15.18 0.53
CA SER A 231 14.55 16.44 0.72
C SER A 231 13.11 16.22 1.20
N LEU A 232 12.55 15.02 0.98
CA LEU A 232 11.22 14.62 1.45
C LEU A 232 11.18 14.23 2.95
N ARG A 233 12.31 14.33 3.66
CA ARG A 233 12.44 13.85 5.06
C ARG A 233 11.80 14.84 6.04
N ALA A 234 10.54 14.60 6.39
CA ALA A 234 9.86 15.33 7.47
C ALA A 234 10.26 14.83 8.89
N PRO A 235 10.13 15.66 9.94
CA PRO A 235 10.45 15.31 11.34
C PRO A 235 9.64 14.15 11.96
N VAL A 236 8.49 13.77 11.37
CA VAL A 236 7.55 12.73 11.88
C VAL A 236 8.05 11.29 11.60
N ARG A 237 9.23 11.16 10.99
CA ARG A 237 9.77 9.93 10.39
C ARG A 237 9.81 8.72 11.33
N LYS A 238 10.33 8.85 12.55
CA LYS A 238 10.56 7.68 13.41
C LYS A 238 9.26 7.04 13.91
N GLN A 239 8.26 7.86 14.24
CA GLN A 239 6.94 7.36 14.66
C GLN A 239 6.18 6.74 13.48
N LEU A 240 6.27 7.37 12.29
CA LEU A 240 5.66 6.82 11.08
C LEU A 240 6.33 5.52 10.64
N GLU A 241 7.65 5.40 10.72
CA GLU A 241 8.39 4.18 10.38
C GLU A 241 7.99 3.01 11.28
N SER A 242 7.93 3.22 12.61
CA SER A 242 7.49 2.19 13.54
C SER A 242 6.04 1.77 13.32
N ALA A 243 5.14 2.72 13.02
CA ALA A 243 3.75 2.43 12.70
C ALA A 243 3.63 1.64 11.39
N LEU A 244 4.39 2.03 10.37
CA LEU A 244 4.46 1.32 9.10
C LEU A 244 4.98 -0.10 9.26
N ASP A 245 6.06 -0.31 10.03
CA ASP A 245 6.61 -1.63 10.27
C ASP A 245 5.59 -2.54 10.97
N PHE A 246 4.88 -2.02 11.97
CA PHE A 246 3.79 -2.73 12.62
C PHE A 246 2.65 -3.08 11.65
N LEU A 247 2.15 -2.10 10.89
CA LEU A 247 1.06 -2.31 9.92
C LEU A 247 1.46 -3.30 8.82
N MET A 248 2.71 -3.25 8.37
CA MET A 248 3.24 -4.18 7.38
C MET A 248 3.30 -5.61 7.94
N ALA A 249 3.87 -5.78 9.14
CA ALA A 249 3.95 -7.08 9.79
C ALA A 249 2.55 -7.66 10.07
N ALA A 250 1.64 -6.85 10.63
CA ALA A 250 0.26 -7.25 10.90
C ALA A 250 -0.46 -7.67 9.61
N ARG A 251 -0.32 -6.91 8.52
CA ARG A 251 -0.94 -7.26 7.23
C ARG A 251 -0.33 -8.54 6.65
N CYS A 252 0.99 -8.73 6.69
CA CYS A 252 1.63 -9.99 6.28
C CYS A 252 1.09 -11.19 7.05
N PHE A 253 1.03 -11.08 8.38
CA PHE A 253 0.51 -12.11 9.26
C PHE A 253 -0.91 -12.52 8.87
N LEU A 254 -1.80 -11.55 8.66
CA LEU A 254 -3.19 -11.82 8.28
C LEU A 254 -3.31 -12.50 6.93
N HIS A 255 -2.50 -12.08 5.96
CA HIS A 255 -2.51 -12.68 4.65
C HIS A 255 -2.06 -14.14 4.70
N PHE A 256 -0.91 -14.43 5.31
CA PHE A 256 -0.40 -15.80 5.44
C PHE A 256 -1.34 -16.71 6.25
N ARG A 257 -1.96 -16.19 7.31
CA ARG A 257 -2.91 -16.96 8.13
C ARG A 257 -4.24 -17.30 7.47
N HIS A 258 -4.68 -16.50 6.51
CA HIS A 258 -5.99 -16.68 5.88
C HIS A 258 -5.93 -17.27 4.47
N GLY A 259 -4.73 -17.43 3.89
CA GLY A 259 -4.50 -18.07 2.58
C GLY A 259 -5.17 -17.37 1.38
N VAL A 260 -5.76 -16.20 1.62
CA VAL A 260 -6.46 -15.36 0.65
C VAL A 260 -6.18 -13.93 1.09
N GLY A 261 -6.03 -12.99 0.14
CA GLY A 261 -5.78 -11.55 0.40
C GLY A 261 -6.88 -10.82 1.17
N ARG A 262 -7.22 -11.29 2.37
CA ARG A 262 -8.15 -10.71 3.32
C ARG A 262 -7.33 -9.82 4.26
N HIS A 263 -7.62 -8.53 4.25
CA HIS A 263 -7.05 -7.54 5.18
C HIS A 263 -7.72 -7.57 6.57
N ARG A 264 -8.29 -8.71 6.97
CA ARG A 264 -9.21 -8.85 8.12
C ARG A 264 -8.66 -9.83 9.16
N THR A 265 -8.71 -9.45 10.44
CA THR A 265 -8.23 -10.23 11.60
C THR A 265 -9.36 -11.11 12.16
N ARG A 266 -9.55 -12.35 11.69
CA ARG A 266 -10.59 -13.20 12.32
C ARG A 266 -10.27 -13.51 13.79
N ARG A 267 -11.21 -13.24 14.71
CA ARG A 267 -11.27 -14.00 15.97
C ARG A 267 -11.58 -15.47 15.65
N PRO A 268 -10.93 -16.44 16.30
CA PRO A 268 -11.36 -17.83 16.23
C PRO A 268 -12.81 -17.91 16.72
N ARG A 269 -13.72 -18.52 15.95
CA ARG A 269 -15.01 -18.95 16.49
C ARG A 269 -14.69 -19.97 17.58
N GLU A 270 -14.95 -19.62 18.83
CA GLU A 270 -15.03 -20.59 19.92
C GLU A 270 -16.10 -21.61 19.54
N ARG A 271 -15.67 -22.80 19.09
CA ARG A 271 -16.52 -23.98 19.17
C ARG A 271 -16.65 -24.29 20.66
N SER A 272 -17.87 -24.18 21.18
CA SER A 272 -18.22 -24.70 22.50
C SER A 272 -17.86 -26.18 22.56
N GLY A 273 -16.76 -26.47 23.22
CA GLY A 273 -16.24 -27.81 23.46
C GLY A 273 -15.15 -27.71 24.53
N ARG A 274 -15.48 -28.13 25.75
CA ARG A 274 -14.54 -28.22 26.87
C ARG A 274 -13.29 -29.00 26.45
N GLN A 275 -12.12 -28.36 26.37
CA GLN A 275 -10.86 -28.94 26.85
C GLN A 275 -9.69 -27.94 26.80
N THR A 276 -9.14 -27.71 27.99
CA THR A 276 -7.77 -27.25 28.32
C THR A 276 -7.22 -25.98 27.67
N ARG A 277 -7.19 -24.90 28.46
CA ARG A 277 -6.33 -23.73 28.26
C ARG A 277 -4.87 -24.18 28.12
N LYS A 278 -4.29 -24.10 26.92
CA LYS A 278 -2.86 -23.83 26.75
C LYS A 278 -2.71 -22.36 26.37
N GLN A 279 -2.04 -21.61 27.25
CA GLN A 279 -1.60 -20.25 26.97
C GLN A 279 -0.67 -20.28 25.75
N CYS A 280 -1.05 -19.59 24.68
CA CYS A 280 -0.16 -19.27 23.58
C CYS A 280 -0.07 -17.74 23.49
N GLN A 281 0.98 -17.19 24.07
CA GLN A 281 1.39 -15.80 23.84
C GLN A 281 1.95 -15.67 22.41
N PRO A 282 1.75 -14.53 21.73
CA PRO A 282 2.48 -14.23 20.50
C PRO A 282 3.98 -14.10 20.81
N PRO A 283 4.89 -14.44 19.87
CA PRO A 283 6.32 -14.16 20.03
C PRO A 283 6.53 -12.67 19.74
N ILE A 284 6.13 -11.82 20.68
CA ILE A 284 6.49 -10.41 20.69
C ILE A 284 7.19 -10.21 22.02
N GLY A 285 8.52 -10.10 21.98
CA GLY A 285 9.35 -9.75 23.12
C GLY A 285 9.00 -8.34 23.59
N CYS A 286 8.00 -8.22 24.47
CA CYS A 286 7.81 -7.06 25.30
C CYS A 286 8.89 -7.14 26.39
N GLY A 287 10.00 -6.43 26.19
CA GLY A 287 11.03 -6.28 27.21
C GLY A 287 10.41 -5.68 28.48
N SER A 288 10.41 -6.45 29.55
CA SER A 288 10.00 -6.03 30.87
C SER A 288 10.97 -4.97 31.40
N ILE A 289 10.59 -3.70 31.33
CA ILE A 289 11.22 -2.66 32.15
C ILE A 289 10.59 -2.76 33.55
N SER A 290 11.13 -3.67 34.37
CA SER A 290 10.93 -3.64 35.81
C SER A 290 11.94 -2.68 36.42
N GLY A 291 11.47 -1.57 36.98
CA GLY A 291 12.26 -0.80 37.94
C GLY A 291 12.35 0.70 37.66
N MET A 292 11.28 1.44 37.95
CA MET A 292 11.41 2.79 38.48
C MET A 292 10.19 3.09 39.38
N ARG A 293 10.45 3.09 40.69
CA ARG A 293 9.51 3.54 41.72
C ARG A 293 9.32 5.05 41.54
N ALA A 294 8.18 5.48 41.01
CA ALA A 294 7.74 6.85 41.16
C ALA A 294 7.09 7.00 42.54
N ARG A 295 7.74 7.77 43.42
CA ARG A 295 7.18 8.26 44.67
C ARG A 295 6.09 9.27 44.31
N CYS A 296 4.83 8.93 44.54
CA CYS A 296 3.75 9.92 44.60
C CYS A 296 3.70 10.47 46.03
N SER A 297 4.22 11.68 46.22
CA SER A 297 3.90 12.54 47.36
C SER A 297 2.59 13.30 47.04
N ALA A 298 1.66 13.22 47.98
CA ALA A 298 0.23 13.55 48.00
C ALA A 298 -0.11 15.07 47.82
N PRO A 299 -1.36 15.59 48.05
CA PRO A 299 -2.61 14.92 48.45
C PRO A 299 -3.94 15.43 47.81
N SER A 300 -4.96 14.58 48.00
CA SER A 300 -6.38 14.87 48.34
C SER A 300 -7.30 15.61 47.35
N LEU A 301 -8.35 14.92 46.89
CA LEU A 301 -9.70 15.08 47.48
C LEU A 301 -10.65 13.96 47.02
N ASN A 302 -11.29 13.37 48.03
CA ASN A 302 -12.25 12.28 47.96
C ASN A 302 -13.50 12.61 47.12
N CYS A 303 -13.99 11.64 46.36
CA CYS A 303 -15.43 11.47 46.21
C CYS A 303 -15.80 9.99 46.12
N SER A 304 -16.13 9.41 47.27
CA SER A 304 -16.80 8.12 47.41
C SER A 304 -18.30 8.35 47.55
N LYS A 305 -19.09 7.54 46.83
CA LYS A 305 -20.47 7.04 47.09
C LYS A 305 -21.25 7.04 45.76
N LYS A 306 -21.49 5.85 45.19
CA LYS A 306 -22.78 5.12 45.25
C LYS A 306 -23.97 6.06 45.03
N PHE A 307 -24.72 5.90 43.93
CA PHE A 307 -26.17 5.64 44.02
C PHE A 307 -26.76 5.12 42.70
N GLN A 308 -27.68 4.18 42.89
CA GLN A 308 -28.45 3.39 41.93
C GLN A 308 -29.66 4.18 41.38
N LYS A 309 -30.04 3.85 40.14
CA LYS A 309 -31.41 3.68 39.61
C LYS A 309 -32.52 4.75 39.83
N ARG A 310 -33.19 5.00 38.70
CA ARG A 310 -34.60 5.41 38.45
C ARG A 310 -34.90 6.93 38.37
N GLY A 311 -35.08 7.35 37.11
CA GLY A 311 -36.33 7.89 36.56
C GLY A 311 -36.98 9.09 37.23
N GLN A 312 -37.02 10.22 36.52
CA GLN A 312 -38.24 11.01 36.26
C GLN A 312 -37.89 12.19 35.34
N HIS A 313 -38.77 12.44 34.37
CA HIS A 313 -38.83 13.68 33.62
C HIS A 313 -39.19 14.83 34.57
N CYS A 314 -38.52 15.98 34.44
CA CYS A 314 -39.13 17.28 34.71
C CYS A 314 -38.54 18.35 33.79
N THR A 315 -39.45 18.89 33.00
CA THR A 315 -39.41 20.13 32.22
C THR A 315 -39.12 21.36 33.09
N GLY A 316 -38.40 22.36 32.57
CA GLY A 316 -38.33 23.67 33.23
C GLY A 316 -37.41 24.69 32.56
N ARG A 317 -38.03 25.70 31.94
CA ARG A 317 -37.44 26.94 31.39
C ARG A 317 -36.65 27.75 32.43
N CYS A 318 -35.61 28.47 31.98
CA CYS A 318 -35.21 29.82 32.45
C CYS A 318 -34.35 30.46 31.34
N LYS A 319 -34.92 31.31 30.47
CA LYS A 319 -34.92 32.80 30.52
C LYS A 319 -33.52 33.45 30.53
N ALA A 320 -33.31 34.23 29.48
CA ALA A 320 -32.24 35.19 29.29
C ALA A 320 -32.31 36.35 30.29
N GLY A 321 -31.14 36.87 30.65
CA GLY A 321 -30.94 38.13 31.34
C GLY A 321 -29.49 38.57 31.12
N GLY A 322 -29.31 39.66 30.38
CA GLY A 322 -28.02 40.15 29.91
C GLY A 322 -27.20 40.94 30.94
N ARG A 323 -25.99 41.28 30.45
CA ARG A 323 -25.00 42.31 30.80
C ARG A 323 -23.77 41.91 29.96
N ASP A 324 -23.22 42.67 29.02
CA ASP A 324 -23.37 44.06 28.56
C ASP A 324 -23.37 44.08 27.02
#